data_AF-A0A316QE02-F1
#
_entry.id   AF-A0A316QE02-F1
#
_cell.length_a   1.000
_cell.length_b   1.000
_cell.length_c   1.000
_cell.angle_alpha   90.00
_cell.angle_beta   90.00
_cell.angle_gamma   90.00
#
_symmetry.space_group_name_H-M   'P 1'
#
loop_
_entity.id
_entity.type
_entity.pdbx_description
1 polymer ?
#
loop_
_entity_poly.entity_id
_entity_poly.type
_entity_poly.pdbx_seq_one_letter_code
_entity_poly.pdbx_strand_id
1 'polypeptide(L)'
;MTYEQAQKLLKEKDQTQLLRFYHELDDAGKQRLLAGIGKIDWSFEEDLKHPEDLSGKGRDIRPIEGMERKEIECRMAEFKAAGIRAIKEGKVAAVLLAGGQGTRLGVEGPKGAYDIGVTRHLSIFEQQMRNLLDVIGECGAYVPLYIMTSEKNRDETETFWKSHDYFGYPETEVKFFIQDMAPAVDFNGKIYLESKDMPALSPNGNGGWFSSLRRAGLCSELHKRGIEWINIYAVDNVLQRIADPVFVGATILSGVNCGAKVVLKASPEERVGVLCLEDSSPAIIEYYELTKEMAEQRAENGSLSYRYGVILNYLFRLSKLEETADRHIPVHIVRKKIEYVDEKGNVCKPETENGKKFETLAVDLIKPMESVLPFVVEREKEFAPIKNKTGTDSVETARELLKKNGVNL
;
A
#
# COMPACT_ATOMS: atom_id res chain seq x y z
N MET A 1 5.91 -3.85 29.66
CA MET A 1 7.09 -3.32 30.38
C MET A 1 6.64 -2.60 31.63
N THR A 2 7.46 -2.54 32.69
CA THR A 2 7.19 -1.74 33.91
C THR A 2 7.56 -0.27 33.70
N TYR A 3 7.18 0.59 34.64
CA TYR A 3 7.55 1.99 34.62
C TYR A 3 9.07 2.19 34.68
N GLU A 4 9.78 1.47 35.55
CA GLU A 4 11.24 1.61 35.69
C GLU A 4 11.97 1.17 34.42
N GLN A 5 11.47 0.12 33.75
CA GLN A 5 11.97 -0.32 32.45
C GLN A 5 11.77 0.75 31.38
N ALA A 6 10.56 1.32 31.31
CA ALA A 6 10.25 2.40 30.37
C ALA A 6 11.09 3.65 30.65
N GLN A 7 11.21 4.07 31.91
CA GLN A 7 12.00 5.24 32.30
C GLN A 7 13.47 5.08 31.93
N LYS A 8 14.05 3.90 32.17
CA LYS A 8 15.43 3.60 31.78
C LYS A 8 15.60 3.66 30.26
N LEU A 9 14.75 2.94 29.51
CA LEU A 9 14.77 2.94 28.04
C LEU A 9 14.66 4.35 27.47
N LEU A 10 13.68 5.12 27.93
CA LEU A 10 13.43 6.47 27.44
C LEU A 10 14.54 7.45 27.84
N LYS A 11 15.26 7.21 28.94
CA LYS A 11 16.45 8.01 29.27
C LYS A 11 17.60 7.72 28.31
N GLU A 12 17.82 6.45 27.97
CA GLU A 12 18.84 6.03 26.99
C GLU A 12 18.54 6.54 25.58
N LYS A 13 17.26 6.58 25.21
CA LYS A 13 16.75 7.05 23.92
C LYS A 13 16.50 8.57 23.85
N ASP A 14 16.72 9.29 24.94
CA ASP A 14 16.37 10.71 25.07
C ASP A 14 14.90 10.99 24.68
N GLN A 15 13.96 10.21 25.21
CA GLN A 15 12.51 10.31 24.97
C GLN A 15 11.69 10.37 26.29
N THR A 16 12.30 10.81 27.38
CA THR A 16 11.65 10.82 28.71
C THR A 16 10.37 11.66 28.77
N GLN A 17 10.17 12.60 27.84
CA GLN A 17 8.95 13.40 27.74
C GLN A 17 7.69 12.55 27.51
N LEU A 18 7.80 11.32 26.98
CA LEU A 18 6.67 10.41 26.83
C LEU A 18 6.03 10.00 28.17
N LEU A 19 6.77 10.09 29.29
CA LEU A 19 6.25 9.79 30.63
C LEU A 19 5.73 11.03 31.38
N ARG A 20 5.71 12.21 30.74
CA ARG A 20 5.36 13.49 31.39
C ARG A 20 4.07 13.43 32.19
N PHE A 21 3.04 12.78 31.65
CA PHE A 21 1.71 12.71 32.26
C PHE A 21 1.47 11.41 33.04
N TYR A 22 2.45 10.51 33.15
CA TYR A 22 2.25 9.15 33.69
C TYR A 22 1.59 9.13 35.08
N HIS A 23 1.95 10.08 35.94
CA HIS A 23 1.41 10.17 37.30
C HIS A 23 0.01 10.80 37.39
N GLU A 24 -0.46 11.42 36.30
CA GLU A 24 -1.84 11.93 36.17
C GLU A 24 -2.81 10.87 35.64
N LEU A 25 -2.30 9.77 35.09
CA LEU A 25 -3.09 8.71 34.48
C LEU A 25 -3.69 7.76 35.53
N ASP A 26 -4.86 7.22 35.21
CA ASP A 26 -5.40 6.04 35.88
C ASP A 26 -4.60 4.77 35.50
N ASP A 27 -4.90 3.65 36.15
CA ASP A 27 -4.12 2.43 35.93
C ASP A 27 -4.28 1.87 34.51
N ALA A 28 -5.45 2.06 33.89
CA ALA A 28 -5.68 1.69 32.51
C ALA A 28 -4.84 2.55 31.54
N GLY A 29 -4.78 3.86 31.75
CA GLY A 29 -3.95 4.79 30.98
C GLY A 29 -2.47 4.50 31.15
N LYS A 30 -1.99 4.22 32.37
CA LYS A 30 -0.60 3.79 32.60
C LYS A 30 -0.25 2.54 31.81
N GLN A 31 -1.14 1.54 31.82
CA GLN A 31 -0.94 0.30 31.06
C GLN A 31 -0.90 0.57 29.56
N ARG A 32 -1.82 1.40 29.03
CA ARG A 32 -1.83 1.79 27.60
C ARG A 32 -0.54 2.51 27.21
N LEU A 33 -0.08 3.46 28.01
CA LEU A 33 1.14 4.21 27.73
C LEU A 33 2.38 3.31 27.70
N LEU A 34 2.54 2.46 28.73
CA LEU A 34 3.68 1.53 28.80
C LEU A 34 3.64 0.46 27.70
N ALA A 35 2.45 -0.02 27.33
CA ALA A 35 2.27 -0.92 26.19
C ALA A 35 2.65 -0.23 24.87
N GLY A 36 2.18 1.02 24.68
CA GLY A 36 2.51 1.84 23.52
C GLY A 36 4.02 2.08 23.39
N ILE A 37 4.69 2.47 24.48
CA ILE A 37 6.15 2.64 24.52
C ILE A 37 6.87 1.33 24.16
N GLY A 38 6.38 0.20 24.68
CA GLY A 38 6.97 -1.11 24.40
C GLY A 38 6.81 -1.59 22.95
N LYS A 39 5.90 -0.99 22.18
CA LYS A 39 5.67 -1.30 20.75
C LYS A 39 6.46 -0.39 19.81
N ILE A 40 7.11 0.68 20.30
CA ILE A 40 7.85 1.61 19.44
C ILE A 40 8.98 0.85 18.77
N ASP A 41 8.98 0.84 17.43
CA ASP A 41 10.17 0.50 16.66
C ASP A 41 11.16 1.67 16.76
N TRP A 42 12.33 1.40 17.33
CA TRP A 42 13.39 2.39 17.56
C TRP A 42 14.35 2.53 16.37
N SER A 43 14.16 1.76 15.29
CA SER A 43 14.96 1.86 14.06
C SER A 43 14.96 3.26 13.45
N PHE A 44 13.87 4.02 13.65
CA PHE A 44 13.72 5.40 13.15
C PHE A 44 14.83 6.37 13.59
N GLU A 45 15.51 6.09 14.71
CA GLU A 45 16.63 6.93 15.16
C GLU A 45 17.80 6.89 14.18
N GLU A 46 18.00 5.74 13.53
CA GLU A 46 19.02 5.58 12.50
C GLU A 46 18.62 6.32 11.23
N ASP A 47 17.35 6.20 10.81
CA ASP A 47 16.81 6.93 9.66
C ASP A 47 16.94 8.46 9.84
N LEU A 48 16.79 8.96 11.07
CA LEU A 48 16.99 10.38 11.38
C LEU A 48 18.46 10.81 11.34
N LYS A 49 19.39 9.95 11.76
CA LYS A 49 20.84 10.25 11.77
C LYS A 49 21.45 10.14 10.38
N HIS A 50 20.98 9.16 9.61
CA HIS A 50 21.50 8.79 8.31
C HIS A 50 20.36 8.72 7.28
N PRO A 51 19.69 9.86 6.99
CA PRO A 51 18.59 9.86 6.03
C PRO A 51 19.10 9.47 4.64
N GLU A 52 18.41 8.51 4.03
CA GLU A 52 18.72 8.08 2.66
C GLU A 52 18.42 9.20 1.65
N ASP A 53 19.33 9.39 0.69
CA ASP A 53 19.08 10.30 -0.43
C ASP A 53 18.24 9.58 -1.49
N LEU A 54 16.93 9.78 -1.39
CA LEU A 54 15.93 9.26 -2.33
C LEU A 54 15.64 10.22 -3.48
N SER A 55 16.48 11.24 -3.74
CA SER A 55 16.23 12.23 -4.79
C SER A 55 16.52 11.73 -6.22
N GLY A 56 17.01 10.49 -6.37
CA GLY A 56 17.42 9.93 -7.67
C GLY A 56 18.68 10.57 -8.27
N LYS A 57 19.31 11.55 -7.60
CA LYS A 57 20.48 12.26 -8.13
C LYS A 57 21.68 11.33 -8.29
N GLY A 58 22.28 11.36 -9.48
CA GLY A 58 23.49 10.59 -9.80
C GLY A 58 23.26 9.10 -10.07
N ARG A 59 22.00 8.67 -10.18
CA ARG A 59 21.64 7.27 -10.48
C ARG A 59 21.50 7.05 -11.99
N ASP A 60 21.88 5.86 -12.47
CA ASP A 60 21.67 5.46 -13.87
C ASP A 60 20.22 4.99 -14.06
N ILE A 61 19.36 5.93 -14.42
CA ILE A 61 17.95 5.66 -14.69
C ILE A 61 17.75 5.55 -16.20
N ARG A 62 17.18 4.42 -16.65
CA ARG A 62 16.95 4.10 -18.06
C ARG A 62 15.52 3.58 -18.30
N PRO A 63 14.92 3.81 -19.48
CA PRO A 63 13.62 3.21 -19.81
C PRO A 63 13.67 1.69 -19.73
N ILE A 64 12.54 1.07 -19.37
CA ILE A 64 12.34 -0.38 -19.42
C ILE A 64 11.37 -0.71 -20.56
N GLU A 65 11.48 -1.90 -21.14
CA GLU A 65 10.47 -2.44 -22.06
C GLU A 65 9.32 -3.10 -21.28
N GLY A 66 8.13 -3.11 -21.87
CA GLY A 66 6.92 -3.62 -21.24
C GLY A 66 6.04 -4.33 -22.25
N MET A 67 5.14 -5.17 -21.75
CA MET A 67 4.20 -5.91 -22.58
C MET A 67 3.04 -4.99 -22.96
N GLU A 68 3.01 -4.61 -24.24
CA GLU A 68 2.05 -3.68 -24.79
C GLU A 68 0.68 -4.32 -25.02
N ARG A 69 -0.39 -3.53 -25.01
CA ARG A 69 -1.77 -4.04 -25.20
C ARG A 69 -1.93 -4.92 -26.43
N LYS A 70 -1.31 -4.54 -27.55
CA LYS A 70 -1.38 -5.32 -28.80
C LYS A 70 -0.77 -6.72 -28.64
N GLU A 71 0.32 -6.84 -27.88
CA GLU A 71 0.94 -8.13 -27.57
C GLU A 71 0.03 -8.94 -26.64
N ILE A 72 -0.49 -8.30 -25.59
CA ILE A 72 -1.42 -8.91 -24.62
C ILE A 72 -2.64 -9.48 -25.35
N GLU A 73 -3.27 -8.69 -26.22
CA GLU A 73 -4.43 -9.10 -27.01
C GLU A 73 -4.12 -10.30 -27.93
N CYS A 74 -2.97 -10.29 -28.59
CA CYS A 74 -2.53 -11.37 -29.48
C CYS A 74 -2.35 -12.71 -28.74
N ARG A 75 -1.86 -12.66 -27.49
CA ARG A 75 -1.57 -13.84 -26.65
C ARG A 75 -2.59 -14.04 -25.52
N MET A 76 -3.71 -13.32 -25.54
CA MET A 76 -4.65 -13.27 -24.41
C MET A 76 -5.16 -14.65 -24.01
N ALA A 77 -5.48 -15.51 -24.98
CA ALA A 77 -5.98 -16.85 -24.71
C ALA A 77 -4.95 -17.74 -24.00
N GLU A 78 -3.68 -17.64 -24.38
CA GLU A 78 -2.56 -18.36 -23.77
C GLU A 78 -2.36 -17.91 -22.31
N PHE A 79 -2.24 -16.60 -22.11
CA PHE A 79 -2.08 -16.01 -20.78
C PHE A 79 -3.25 -16.37 -19.88
N LYS A 80 -4.48 -16.16 -20.36
CA LYS A 80 -5.69 -16.47 -19.60
C LYS A 80 -5.76 -17.94 -19.19
N ALA A 81 -5.41 -18.87 -20.08
CA ALA A 81 -5.40 -20.29 -19.76
C ALA A 81 -4.39 -20.63 -18.65
N ALA A 82 -3.18 -20.05 -18.70
CA ALA A 82 -2.16 -20.21 -17.66
C ALA A 82 -2.60 -19.62 -16.32
N GLY A 83 -3.19 -18.42 -16.31
CA GLY A 83 -3.67 -17.79 -15.09
C GLY A 83 -4.86 -18.50 -14.45
N ILE A 84 -5.86 -18.91 -15.25
CA ILE A 84 -6.99 -19.72 -14.75
C ILE A 84 -6.48 -21.02 -14.12
N ARG A 85 -5.50 -21.68 -14.76
CA ARG A 85 -4.89 -22.89 -14.19
C ARG A 85 -4.24 -22.60 -12.84
N ALA A 86 -3.42 -21.56 -12.74
CA ALA A 86 -2.75 -21.19 -11.49
C ALA A 86 -3.76 -20.88 -10.36
N ILE A 87 -4.85 -20.17 -10.67
CA ILE A 87 -5.91 -19.85 -9.71
C ILE A 87 -6.64 -21.13 -9.27
N LYS A 88 -7.04 -22.00 -10.20
CA LYS A 88 -7.72 -23.27 -9.88
C LYS A 88 -6.85 -24.24 -9.09
N GLU A 89 -5.54 -24.22 -9.30
CA GLU A 89 -4.57 -25.01 -8.55
C GLU A 89 -4.28 -24.43 -7.15
N GLY A 90 -4.91 -23.31 -6.77
CA GLY A 90 -4.72 -22.69 -5.46
C GLY A 90 -3.37 -22.01 -5.29
N LYS A 91 -2.72 -21.59 -6.37
CA LYS A 91 -1.36 -21.01 -6.35
C LYS A 91 -1.33 -19.49 -6.20
N VAL A 92 -2.49 -18.82 -6.23
CA VAL A 92 -2.60 -17.35 -6.21
C VAL A 92 -3.37 -16.91 -4.97
N ALA A 93 -2.80 -15.99 -4.20
CA ALA A 93 -3.48 -15.23 -3.14
C ALA A 93 -3.56 -13.75 -3.52
N ALA A 94 -4.40 -12.99 -2.82
CA ALA A 94 -4.48 -11.55 -2.94
C ALA A 94 -4.27 -10.86 -1.58
N VAL A 95 -3.62 -9.69 -1.59
CA VAL A 95 -3.47 -8.82 -0.41
C VAL A 95 -4.05 -7.43 -0.70
N LEU A 96 -5.08 -7.06 0.05
CA LEU A 96 -5.65 -5.73 0.04
C LEU A 96 -4.92 -4.84 1.04
N LEU A 97 -4.33 -3.75 0.56
CA LEU A 97 -3.68 -2.73 1.37
C LEU A 97 -4.70 -1.68 1.79
N ALA A 98 -5.35 -1.91 2.94
CA ALA A 98 -6.42 -1.08 3.51
C ALA A 98 -6.05 -0.41 4.85
N GLY A 99 -4.75 -0.17 5.07
CA GLY A 99 -4.24 0.46 6.28
C GLY A 99 -4.56 1.95 6.44
N GLY A 100 -5.09 2.60 5.40
CA GLY A 100 -5.39 4.03 5.40
C GLY A 100 -6.79 4.37 5.92
N GLN A 101 -6.91 5.52 6.58
CA GLN A 101 -8.19 6.12 6.96
C GLN A 101 -8.75 7.03 5.86
N GLY A 102 -10.08 7.23 5.86
CA GLY A 102 -10.81 8.08 4.93
C GLY A 102 -10.71 9.59 5.20
N THR A 103 -9.81 10.04 6.07
CA THR A 103 -9.76 11.43 6.56
C THR A 103 -9.61 12.47 5.43
N ARG A 104 -8.85 12.16 4.37
CA ARG A 104 -8.73 13.03 3.17
C ARG A 104 -10.03 13.19 2.38
N LEU A 105 -10.96 12.26 2.53
CA LEU A 105 -12.30 12.31 1.94
C LEU A 105 -13.32 13.02 2.85
N GLY A 106 -12.88 13.44 4.05
CA GLY A 106 -13.71 14.09 5.05
C GLY A 106 -14.65 13.13 5.77
N VAL A 107 -14.31 11.84 5.83
CA VAL A 107 -15.06 10.83 6.58
C VAL A 107 -14.20 10.21 7.68
N GLU A 108 -14.85 9.86 8.78
CA GLU A 108 -14.28 9.00 9.80
C GLU A 108 -14.34 7.53 9.35
N GLY A 109 -13.38 6.74 9.82
CA GLY A 109 -13.29 5.31 9.55
C GLY A 109 -12.46 4.87 8.33
N PRO A 110 -12.53 3.58 7.97
CA PRO A 110 -11.67 3.00 6.93
C PRO A 110 -12.07 3.50 5.55
N LYS A 111 -11.07 3.85 4.73
CA LYS A 111 -11.30 4.38 3.38
C LYS A 111 -12.17 3.47 2.50
N GLY A 112 -12.01 2.16 2.62
CA GLY A 112 -12.79 1.20 1.83
C GLY A 112 -14.29 1.20 2.12
N ALA A 113 -14.72 1.68 3.29
CA ALA A 113 -16.13 1.81 3.63
C ALA A 113 -16.78 3.08 3.02
N TYR A 114 -15.98 3.97 2.41
CA TYR A 114 -16.49 5.20 1.81
C TYR A 114 -17.51 4.88 0.70
N ASP A 115 -18.69 5.52 0.79
CA ASP A 115 -19.77 5.34 -0.18
C ASP A 115 -19.53 6.21 -1.42
N ILE A 116 -19.35 5.52 -2.54
CA ILE A 116 -19.17 6.12 -3.87
C ILE A 116 -20.45 6.01 -4.71
N GLY A 117 -21.52 5.46 -4.14
CA GLY A 117 -22.82 5.37 -4.77
C GLY A 117 -23.49 6.74 -4.98
N VAL A 118 -24.49 6.77 -5.86
CA VAL A 118 -25.29 7.95 -6.21
C VAL A 118 -26.78 7.62 -6.08
N THR A 119 -27.23 6.56 -6.75
CA THR A 119 -28.62 6.09 -6.72
C THR A 119 -28.83 4.91 -5.79
N ARG A 120 -27.75 4.26 -5.35
CA ARG A 120 -27.73 3.23 -4.31
C ARG A 120 -26.50 3.40 -3.44
N HIS A 121 -26.43 2.68 -2.33
CA HIS A 121 -25.17 2.53 -1.61
C HIS A 121 -24.22 1.63 -2.41
N LEU A 122 -22.95 2.05 -2.50
CA LEU A 122 -21.86 1.29 -3.07
C LEU A 122 -20.58 1.72 -2.36
N SER A 123 -20.07 0.88 -1.46
CA SER A 123 -18.76 1.14 -0.85
C SER A 123 -17.62 0.80 -1.81
N ILE A 124 -16.44 1.38 -1.57
CA ILE A 124 -15.22 1.01 -2.29
C ILE A 124 -14.90 -0.48 -2.11
N PHE A 125 -15.04 -1.03 -0.90
CA PHE A 125 -14.85 -2.46 -0.65
C PHE A 125 -15.81 -3.31 -1.48
N GLU A 126 -17.09 -2.96 -1.49
CA GLU A 126 -18.09 -3.68 -2.29
C GLU A 126 -17.73 -3.64 -3.78
N GLN A 127 -17.31 -2.49 -4.31
CA GLN A 127 -16.90 -2.39 -5.71
C GLN A 127 -15.66 -3.26 -6.03
N GLN A 128 -14.66 -3.27 -5.14
CA GLN A 128 -13.48 -4.11 -5.34
C GLN A 128 -13.83 -5.60 -5.25
N MET A 129 -14.72 -5.98 -4.34
CA MET A 129 -15.19 -7.36 -4.23
C MET A 129 -16.00 -7.80 -5.43
N ARG A 130 -16.81 -6.91 -6.05
CA ARG A 130 -17.43 -7.19 -7.35
C ARG A 130 -16.39 -7.50 -8.42
N ASN A 131 -15.33 -6.69 -8.51
CA ASN A 131 -14.25 -6.93 -9.50
C ASN A 131 -13.55 -8.28 -9.26
N LEU A 132 -13.33 -8.67 -8.01
CA LEU A 132 -12.74 -9.97 -7.66
C LEU A 132 -13.72 -11.13 -7.95
N LEU A 133 -15.00 -10.97 -7.62
CA LEU A 133 -16.04 -11.97 -7.88
C LEU A 133 -16.22 -12.24 -9.38
N ASP A 134 -16.07 -11.24 -10.25
CA ASP A 134 -16.04 -11.45 -11.70
C ASP A 134 -14.91 -12.41 -12.11
N VAL A 135 -13.72 -12.22 -11.53
CA VAL A 135 -12.56 -13.10 -11.77
C VAL A 135 -12.83 -14.49 -11.23
N ILE A 136 -13.42 -14.61 -10.04
CA ILE A 136 -13.81 -15.91 -9.46
C ILE A 136 -14.85 -16.60 -10.33
N GLY A 137 -15.85 -15.89 -10.85
CA GLY A 137 -16.86 -16.44 -11.75
C GLY A 137 -16.27 -16.99 -13.05
N GLU A 138 -15.25 -16.31 -13.58
CA GLU A 138 -14.50 -16.76 -14.75
C GLU A 138 -13.58 -17.95 -14.46
N CYS A 139 -12.87 -17.91 -13.33
CA CYS A 139 -11.90 -18.93 -12.96
C CYS A 139 -12.53 -20.16 -12.30
N GLY A 140 -13.74 -20.04 -11.74
CA GLY A 140 -14.42 -21.10 -11.00
C GLY A 140 -13.71 -21.54 -9.72
N ALA A 141 -12.87 -20.68 -9.12
CA ALA A 141 -12.13 -20.96 -7.89
C ALA A 141 -11.88 -19.67 -7.12
N TYR A 142 -12.00 -19.72 -5.79
CA TYR A 142 -11.72 -18.59 -4.91
C TYR A 142 -10.22 -18.35 -4.75
N VAL A 143 -9.87 -17.08 -4.57
CA VAL A 143 -8.50 -16.61 -4.26
C VAL A 143 -8.45 -16.24 -2.76
N PRO A 144 -7.58 -16.84 -1.94
CA PRO A 144 -7.42 -16.42 -0.55
C PRO A 144 -7.10 -14.92 -0.46
N LEU A 145 -7.92 -14.18 0.28
CA LEU A 145 -7.83 -12.72 0.42
C LEU A 145 -7.32 -12.34 1.80
N TYR A 146 -6.18 -11.67 1.84
CA TYR A 146 -5.59 -11.13 3.06
C TYR A 146 -5.77 -9.62 3.09
N ILE A 147 -6.36 -9.08 4.15
CA ILE A 147 -6.68 -7.65 4.26
C ILE A 147 -5.76 -7.03 5.30
N MET A 148 -4.84 -6.19 4.84
CA MET A 148 -3.96 -5.42 5.68
C MET A 148 -4.68 -4.17 6.21
N THR A 149 -4.71 -4.02 7.52
CA THR A 149 -5.33 -2.90 8.25
C THR A 149 -4.28 -2.20 9.12
N SER A 150 -4.64 -1.09 9.75
CA SER A 150 -3.88 -0.48 10.85
C SER A 150 -4.52 -0.81 12.19
N GLU A 151 -3.80 -0.65 13.31
CA GLU A 151 -4.41 -0.72 14.65
C GLU A 151 -5.61 0.25 14.77
N LYS A 152 -5.58 1.39 14.05
CA LYS A 152 -6.60 2.45 14.14
C LYS A 152 -7.89 2.17 13.37
N ASN A 153 -7.90 1.24 12.42
CA ASN A 153 -9.09 0.97 11.59
C ASN A 153 -9.47 -0.51 11.54
N ARG A 154 -8.80 -1.36 12.31
CA ARG A 154 -9.01 -2.81 12.32
C ARG A 154 -10.45 -3.17 12.66
N ASP A 155 -10.91 -2.78 13.83
CA ASP A 155 -12.20 -3.23 14.38
C ASP A 155 -13.38 -2.72 13.54
N GLU A 156 -13.31 -1.47 13.08
CA GLU A 156 -14.29 -0.89 12.17
C GLU A 156 -14.32 -1.60 10.82
N THR A 157 -13.15 -1.95 10.27
CA THR A 157 -13.07 -2.68 8.99
C THR A 157 -13.67 -4.07 9.14
N GLU A 158 -13.30 -4.85 10.16
CA GLU A 158 -13.88 -6.17 10.36
C GLU A 158 -15.40 -6.12 10.57
N THR A 159 -15.87 -5.17 11.37
CA THR A 159 -17.30 -4.98 11.63
C THR A 159 -18.05 -4.66 10.34
N PHE A 160 -17.49 -3.79 9.51
CA PHE A 160 -18.07 -3.43 8.22
C PHE A 160 -18.15 -4.64 7.27
N TRP A 161 -17.10 -5.44 7.18
CA TRP A 161 -17.10 -6.63 6.32
C TRP A 161 -18.11 -7.69 6.81
N LYS A 162 -18.18 -7.93 8.12
CA LYS A 162 -19.16 -8.86 8.72
C LYS A 162 -20.60 -8.38 8.52
N SER A 163 -20.87 -7.08 8.67
CA SER A 163 -22.22 -6.54 8.49
C SER A 163 -22.72 -6.57 7.03
N HIS A 164 -21.81 -6.75 6.07
CA HIS A 164 -22.11 -6.90 4.65
C HIS A 164 -21.94 -8.35 4.15
N ASP A 165 -21.92 -9.33 5.06
CA ASP A 165 -21.76 -10.76 4.73
C ASP A 165 -20.56 -11.02 3.81
N TYR A 166 -19.43 -10.37 4.10
CA TYR A 166 -18.20 -10.43 3.32
C TYR A 166 -18.40 -10.14 1.81
N PHE A 167 -19.44 -9.38 1.47
CA PHE A 167 -19.84 -9.05 0.11
C PHE A 167 -20.11 -10.29 -0.77
N GLY A 168 -20.57 -11.39 -0.16
CA GLY A 168 -20.81 -12.67 -0.83
C GLY A 168 -19.55 -13.53 -1.03
N TYR A 169 -18.41 -13.12 -0.46
CA TYR A 169 -17.18 -13.91 -0.44
C TYR A 169 -17.18 -14.87 0.76
N PRO A 170 -16.63 -16.09 0.65
CA PRO A 170 -16.54 -17.00 1.80
C PRO A 170 -15.66 -16.41 2.90
N GLU A 171 -16.18 -16.29 4.12
CA GLU A 171 -15.44 -15.81 5.29
C GLU A 171 -14.15 -16.61 5.53
N THR A 172 -14.16 -17.92 5.24
CA THR A 172 -12.97 -18.80 5.38
C THR A 172 -11.83 -18.45 4.43
N GLU A 173 -12.11 -17.68 3.37
CA GLU A 173 -11.13 -17.19 2.41
C GLU A 173 -10.68 -15.76 2.72
N VAL A 174 -11.18 -15.11 3.77
CA VAL A 174 -10.81 -13.75 4.17
C VAL A 174 -10.05 -13.75 5.48
N LYS A 175 -8.85 -13.15 5.50
CA LYS A 175 -8.03 -13.00 6.70
C LYS A 175 -7.51 -11.59 6.85
N PHE A 176 -7.82 -10.97 7.98
CA PHE A 176 -7.32 -9.65 8.28
C PHE A 176 -6.02 -9.73 9.09
N PHE A 177 -5.05 -8.88 8.79
CA PHE A 177 -3.84 -8.68 9.58
C PHE A 177 -3.53 -7.19 9.76
N ILE A 178 -2.71 -6.87 10.74
CA ILE A 178 -2.37 -5.48 11.10
C ILE A 178 -0.96 -5.18 10.59
N GLN A 179 -0.80 -4.04 9.94
CA GLN A 179 0.50 -3.51 9.52
C GLN A 179 1.25 -2.90 10.70
N ASP A 180 2.56 -2.77 10.55
CA ASP A 180 3.39 -2.06 11.53
C ASP A 180 3.10 -0.56 11.62
N MET A 181 3.46 -0.01 12.77
CA MET A 181 3.33 1.41 13.07
C MET A 181 4.71 2.00 13.32
N ALA A 182 4.94 3.21 12.81
CA ALA A 182 6.13 4.01 13.06
C ALA A 182 5.77 5.23 13.95
N PRO A 183 6.70 5.71 14.79
CA PRO A 183 6.45 6.90 15.60
C PRO A 183 6.37 8.17 14.75
N ALA A 184 5.49 9.08 15.16
CA ALA A 184 5.44 10.44 14.65
C ALA A 184 6.27 11.35 15.55
N VAL A 185 7.24 12.06 14.98
CA VAL A 185 8.23 12.84 15.74
C VAL A 185 8.18 14.32 15.36
N ASP A 186 8.62 15.19 16.27
CA ASP A 186 8.92 16.58 15.96
C ASP A 186 10.18 16.69 15.06
N PHE A 187 10.56 17.90 14.68
CA PHE A 187 11.74 18.10 13.84
C PHE A 187 13.07 17.74 14.51
N ASN A 188 13.10 17.65 15.85
CA ASN A 188 14.24 17.26 16.67
C ASN A 188 14.26 15.74 16.95
N GLY A 189 13.30 14.97 16.43
CA GLY A 189 13.20 13.53 16.65
C GLY A 189 12.52 13.13 17.96
N LYS A 190 11.87 14.05 18.67
CA LYS A 190 11.08 13.73 19.87
C LYS A 190 9.74 13.15 19.46
N ILE A 191 9.41 11.98 19.98
CA ILE A 191 8.13 11.32 19.72
C ILE A 191 7.01 12.15 20.36
N TYR A 192 5.97 12.43 19.56
CA TYR A 192 4.75 13.09 20.05
C TYR A 192 3.89 12.14 20.88
N LEU A 193 3.07 12.70 21.76
CA LEU A 193 1.94 12.02 22.37
C LEU A 193 0.68 12.38 21.58
N GLU A 194 -0.15 11.40 21.19
CA GLU A 194 -1.47 11.68 20.58
C GLU A 194 -2.55 11.92 21.66
N SER A 195 -2.35 11.32 22.83
CA SER A 195 -3.09 11.56 24.07
C SER A 195 -2.12 11.43 25.24
N LYS A 196 -2.51 11.85 26.45
CA LYS A 196 -1.65 11.78 27.64
C LYS A 196 -1.11 10.37 27.93
N ASP A 197 -1.80 9.34 27.44
CA ASP A 197 -1.53 7.92 27.66
C ASP A 197 -1.14 7.15 26.39
N MET A 198 -0.88 7.81 25.26
CA MET A 198 -0.58 7.12 24.01
C MET A 198 0.48 7.88 23.19
N PRO A 199 1.61 7.24 22.85
CA PRO A 199 2.53 7.76 21.85
C PRO A 199 1.82 7.93 20.50
N ALA A 200 2.13 9.01 19.79
CA ALA A 200 1.62 9.27 18.47
C ALA A 200 2.29 8.30 17.48
N LEU A 201 1.55 7.26 17.10
CA LEU A 201 1.98 6.28 16.10
C LEU A 201 1.16 6.44 14.81
N SER A 202 1.79 6.14 13.68
CA SER A 202 1.14 6.10 12.37
C SER A 202 1.53 4.85 11.60
N PRO A 203 0.67 4.36 10.67
CA PRO A 203 1.07 3.34 9.71
C PRO A 203 2.44 3.60 9.10
N ASN A 204 3.31 2.60 9.05
CA ASN A 204 4.66 2.73 8.50
C ASN A 204 4.71 2.65 6.95
N GLY A 205 3.66 3.10 6.29
CA GLY A 205 3.49 3.00 4.84
C GLY A 205 3.00 1.62 4.37
N ASN A 206 2.92 1.44 3.06
CA ASN A 206 2.39 0.23 2.44
C ASN A 206 3.48 -0.78 2.02
N GLY A 207 4.77 -0.42 2.14
CA GLY A 207 5.91 -1.31 1.87
C GLY A 207 6.06 -2.41 2.92
N GLY A 208 5.63 -2.16 4.16
CA GLY A 208 5.68 -3.12 5.27
C GLY A 208 4.66 -4.27 5.19
N TRP A 209 3.95 -4.46 4.07
CA TRP A 209 2.86 -5.44 3.99
C TRP A 209 3.34 -6.89 4.18
N PHE A 210 4.49 -7.25 3.59
CA PHE A 210 4.99 -8.62 3.64
C PHE A 210 5.60 -8.94 5.01
N SER A 211 6.35 -8.01 5.60
CA SER A 211 6.86 -8.17 6.96
C SER A 211 5.71 -8.28 7.98
N SER A 212 4.63 -7.54 7.76
CA SER A 212 3.42 -7.60 8.61
C SER A 212 2.68 -8.93 8.46
N LEU A 213 2.60 -9.46 7.25
CA LEU A 213 2.06 -10.79 6.98
C LEU A 213 2.90 -11.89 7.66
N ARG A 214 4.24 -11.80 7.59
CA ARG A 214 5.17 -12.71 8.29
C ARG A 214 4.95 -12.67 9.80
N ARG A 215 4.92 -11.48 10.41
CA ARG A 215 4.69 -11.31 11.86
C ARG A 215 3.33 -11.83 12.31
N ALA A 216 2.31 -11.71 11.47
CA ALA A 216 1.00 -12.30 11.72
C ALA A 216 0.98 -13.84 11.61
N GLY A 217 2.11 -14.49 11.27
CA GLY A 217 2.24 -15.94 11.17
C GLY A 217 1.64 -16.53 9.90
N LEU A 218 1.21 -15.70 8.94
CA LEU A 218 0.42 -16.11 7.78
C LEU A 218 1.23 -16.77 6.68
N CYS A 219 2.56 -16.65 6.66
CA CYS A 219 3.41 -17.36 5.70
C CYS A 219 3.25 -18.87 5.78
N SER A 220 3.11 -19.42 7.01
CA SER A 220 2.90 -20.86 7.21
C SER A 220 1.62 -21.37 6.53
N GLU A 221 0.57 -20.54 6.50
CA GLU A 221 -0.68 -20.83 5.83
C GLU A 221 -0.55 -20.73 4.31
N LEU A 222 0.13 -19.69 3.80
CA LEU A 222 0.38 -19.55 2.36
C LEU A 222 1.06 -20.81 1.81
N HIS A 223 2.09 -21.31 2.50
CA HIS A 223 2.76 -22.56 2.16
C HIS A 223 1.84 -23.78 2.26
N LYS A 224 1.06 -23.90 3.33
CA LYS A 224 0.11 -25.00 3.51
C LYS A 224 -0.95 -25.05 2.39
N ARG A 225 -1.36 -23.89 1.88
CA ARG A 225 -2.32 -23.76 0.77
C ARG A 225 -1.68 -23.97 -0.61
N GLY A 226 -0.35 -24.01 -0.71
CA GLY A 226 0.36 -24.14 -1.99
C GLY A 226 0.45 -22.82 -2.77
N ILE A 227 0.34 -21.68 -2.09
CA ILE A 227 0.43 -20.37 -2.74
C ILE A 227 1.84 -20.13 -3.24
N GLU A 228 1.96 -19.73 -4.51
CA GLU A 228 3.23 -19.36 -5.15
C GLU A 228 3.28 -17.86 -5.51
N TRP A 229 2.12 -17.23 -5.70
CA TRP A 229 1.98 -15.86 -6.16
C TRP A 229 1.02 -15.05 -5.28
N ILE A 230 1.40 -13.81 -4.98
CA ILE A 230 0.60 -12.88 -4.19
C ILE A 230 0.31 -11.62 -5.01
N ASN A 231 -0.96 -11.40 -5.35
CA ASN A 231 -1.39 -10.15 -5.98
C ASN A 231 -1.70 -9.11 -4.91
N ILE A 232 -0.88 -8.08 -4.80
CA ILE A 232 -1.17 -6.95 -3.89
C ILE A 232 -1.86 -5.83 -4.63
N TYR A 233 -2.76 -5.14 -3.94
CA TYR A 233 -3.49 -4.01 -4.50
C TYR A 233 -3.95 -2.99 -3.44
N ALA A 234 -4.10 -1.73 -3.85
CA ALA A 234 -4.51 -0.64 -2.95
C ALA A 234 -6.03 -0.53 -2.83
N VAL A 235 -6.53 -0.12 -1.66
CA VAL A 235 -7.98 0.10 -1.47
C VAL A 235 -8.55 1.24 -2.33
N ASP A 236 -7.75 2.14 -2.88
CA ASP A 236 -8.27 3.39 -3.46
C ASP A 236 -8.68 3.34 -4.93
N ASN A 237 -8.25 2.32 -5.68
CA ASN A 237 -8.62 2.15 -7.09
C ASN A 237 -9.87 1.28 -7.23
N VAL A 238 -10.97 1.86 -7.73
CA VAL A 238 -12.28 1.19 -7.81
C VAL A 238 -12.45 0.35 -9.08
N LEU A 239 -11.60 0.52 -10.09
CA LEU A 239 -11.69 -0.20 -11.37
C LEU A 239 -10.69 -1.35 -11.51
N GLN A 240 -9.71 -1.46 -10.63
CA GLN A 240 -8.67 -2.48 -10.77
C GLN A 240 -9.23 -3.91 -10.79
N ARG A 241 -8.60 -4.74 -11.61
CA ARG A 241 -8.86 -6.19 -11.64
C ARG A 241 -7.88 -6.89 -10.70
N ILE A 242 -8.43 -7.67 -9.77
CA ILE A 242 -7.69 -8.39 -8.72
C ILE A 242 -7.59 -9.85 -9.14
N ALA A 243 -6.40 -10.43 -9.06
CA ALA A 243 -6.08 -11.78 -9.52
C ALA A 243 -6.50 -12.05 -10.99
N ASP A 244 -6.43 -11.02 -11.84
CA ASP A 244 -6.76 -11.12 -13.26
C ASP A 244 -5.99 -12.25 -13.95
N PRO A 245 -6.67 -13.27 -14.52
CA PRO A 245 -6.00 -14.44 -15.08
C PRO A 245 -5.12 -14.10 -16.28
N VAL A 246 -5.40 -13.04 -17.04
CA VAL A 246 -4.51 -12.64 -18.15
C VAL A 246 -3.20 -12.11 -17.58
N PHE A 247 -3.26 -11.20 -16.62
CA PHE A 247 -2.08 -10.64 -15.96
C PHE A 247 -1.28 -11.71 -15.19
N VAL A 248 -1.95 -12.58 -14.44
CA VAL A 248 -1.33 -13.69 -13.71
C VAL A 248 -0.60 -14.61 -14.67
N GLY A 249 -1.27 -15.05 -15.73
CA GLY A 249 -0.67 -15.96 -16.70
C GLY A 249 0.48 -15.32 -17.49
N ALA A 250 0.34 -14.06 -17.90
CA ALA A 250 1.43 -13.34 -18.56
C ALA A 250 2.67 -13.26 -17.67
N THR A 251 2.51 -12.90 -16.40
CA THR A 251 3.62 -12.84 -15.44
C THR A 251 4.31 -14.20 -15.27
N ILE A 252 3.53 -15.27 -15.10
CA ILE A 252 4.05 -16.63 -14.97
C ILE A 252 4.82 -17.06 -16.22
N LEU A 253 4.23 -16.88 -17.41
CA LEU A 253 4.84 -17.31 -18.67
C LEU A 253 6.05 -16.45 -19.08
N SER A 254 6.12 -15.20 -18.62
CA SER A 254 7.32 -14.37 -18.78
C SER A 254 8.50 -14.82 -17.91
N GLY A 255 8.29 -15.72 -16.94
CA GLY A 255 9.37 -16.27 -16.10
C GLY A 255 10.02 -15.25 -15.16
N VAL A 256 9.35 -14.11 -14.92
CA VAL A 256 9.81 -13.04 -14.02
C VAL A 256 9.40 -13.32 -12.58
N ASN A 257 10.00 -12.64 -11.61
CA ASN A 257 9.63 -12.77 -10.19
C ASN A 257 8.51 -11.81 -9.77
N CYS A 258 8.22 -10.80 -10.59
CA CYS A 258 7.19 -9.81 -10.31
C CYS A 258 6.43 -9.42 -11.58
N GLY A 259 5.13 -9.23 -11.48
CA GLY A 259 4.33 -8.51 -12.46
C GLY A 259 3.92 -7.14 -11.91
N ALA A 260 3.84 -6.12 -12.75
CA ALA A 260 3.33 -4.81 -12.36
C ALA A 260 2.33 -4.33 -13.42
N LYS A 261 1.06 -4.14 -13.03
CA LYS A 261 0.12 -3.45 -13.90
C LYS A 261 0.51 -1.98 -14.00
N VAL A 262 0.56 -1.47 -15.22
CA VAL A 262 0.93 -0.10 -15.54
C VAL A 262 -0.04 0.52 -16.51
N VAL A 263 -0.27 1.82 -16.39
CA VAL A 263 -0.95 2.63 -17.40
C VAL A 263 0.07 3.46 -18.15
N LEU A 264 -0.23 3.80 -19.40
CA LEU A 264 0.60 4.73 -20.13
C LEU A 264 0.42 6.14 -19.55
N LYS A 265 1.53 6.84 -19.30
CA LYS A 265 1.49 8.24 -18.90
C LYS A 265 0.78 9.07 -19.97
N ALA A 266 -0.14 9.91 -19.53
CA ALA A 266 -0.91 10.81 -20.39
C ALA A 266 -0.08 12.04 -20.82
N SER A 267 0.83 12.50 -19.96
CA SER A 267 1.74 13.61 -20.26
C SER A 267 3.04 13.52 -19.44
N PRO A 268 4.10 14.27 -19.81
CA PRO A 268 5.32 14.38 -19.01
C PRO A 268 5.07 14.75 -17.55
N GLU A 269 4.12 15.65 -17.31
CA GLU A 269 3.81 16.27 -16.01
C GLU A 269 2.91 15.41 -15.11
N GLU A 270 2.42 14.26 -15.61
CA GLU A 270 1.59 13.37 -14.81
C GLU A 270 2.35 12.87 -13.57
N ARG A 271 1.74 13.08 -12.40
CA ARG A 271 2.30 12.75 -11.08
C ARG A 271 2.04 11.29 -10.72
N VAL A 272 2.74 10.40 -11.41
CA VAL A 272 2.71 8.97 -11.19
C VAL A 272 4.14 8.43 -11.17
N GLY A 273 4.44 7.53 -10.24
CA GLY A 273 5.71 6.81 -10.25
C GLY A 273 5.85 5.99 -11.54
N VAL A 274 7.06 5.93 -12.08
CA VAL A 274 7.33 5.26 -13.36
C VAL A 274 8.20 4.05 -13.12
N LEU A 275 7.78 2.91 -13.67
CA LEU A 275 8.60 1.71 -13.72
C LEU A 275 9.67 1.85 -14.80
N CYS A 276 10.93 1.71 -14.39
CA CYS A 276 12.11 1.88 -15.23
C CYS A 276 13.24 0.95 -14.74
N LEU A 277 14.45 1.13 -15.28
CA LEU A 277 15.66 0.49 -14.79
C LEU A 277 16.48 1.51 -14.00
N GLU A 278 16.96 1.11 -12.83
CA GLU A 278 17.94 1.82 -12.02
C GLU A 278 19.13 0.89 -11.79
N ASP A 279 20.32 1.30 -12.25
CA ASP A 279 21.54 0.46 -12.21
C ASP A 279 21.31 -0.94 -12.83
N SER A 280 20.57 -0.98 -13.93
CA SER A 280 20.12 -2.20 -14.64
C SER A 280 19.12 -3.10 -13.88
N SER A 281 18.68 -2.72 -12.68
CA SER A 281 17.63 -3.43 -11.94
C SER A 281 16.28 -2.74 -12.12
N PRO A 282 15.16 -3.45 -12.19
CA PRO A 282 13.86 -2.80 -12.23
C PRO A 282 13.61 -1.97 -10.99
N ALA A 283 13.16 -0.73 -11.14
CA ALA A 283 12.84 0.15 -10.03
C ALA A 283 11.68 1.05 -10.41
N ILE A 284 10.97 1.55 -9.40
CA ILE A 284 9.96 2.59 -9.60
C ILE A 284 10.58 3.89 -9.11
N ILE A 285 10.62 4.86 -10.01
CA ILE A 285 11.12 6.20 -9.71
C ILE A 285 9.91 7.11 -9.58
N GLU A 286 9.78 7.78 -8.43
CA GLU A 286 8.67 8.69 -8.19
C GLU A 286 8.77 9.92 -9.10
N TYR A 287 7.61 10.54 -9.37
CA TYR A 287 7.54 11.64 -10.35
C TYR A 287 8.43 12.85 -9.99
N TYR A 288 8.76 13.05 -8.72
CA TYR A 288 9.62 14.12 -8.25
C TYR A 288 11.12 13.78 -8.31
N GLU A 289 11.47 12.53 -8.60
CA GLU A 289 12.84 12.05 -8.83
C GLU A 289 13.20 12.07 -10.33
N LEU A 290 12.21 12.10 -11.22
CA LEU A 290 12.43 12.26 -12.65
C LEU A 290 12.88 13.69 -12.98
N THR A 291 14.02 13.82 -13.66
CA THR A 291 14.42 15.10 -14.24
C THR A 291 13.45 15.53 -15.34
N LYS A 292 13.37 16.83 -15.61
CA LYS A 292 12.54 17.37 -16.70
C LYS A 292 12.90 16.72 -18.05
N GLU A 293 14.19 16.56 -18.32
CA GLU A 293 14.70 15.92 -19.55
C GLU A 293 14.18 14.48 -19.69
N MET A 294 14.25 13.69 -18.62
CA MET A 294 13.73 12.32 -18.62
C MET A 294 12.21 12.30 -18.79
N ALA A 295 11.48 13.16 -18.07
CA ALA A 295 10.03 13.21 -18.15
C ALA A 295 9.52 13.58 -19.55
N GLU A 296 10.26 14.42 -20.29
CA GLU A 296 9.94 14.87 -21.65
C GLU A 296 10.54 13.98 -22.75
N GLN A 297 11.43 13.05 -22.41
CA GLN A 297 12.11 12.18 -23.36
C GLN A 297 11.12 11.32 -24.15
N ARG A 298 11.32 11.22 -25.47
CA ARG A 298 10.46 10.45 -26.38
C ARG A 298 11.25 9.38 -27.12
N ALA A 299 10.58 8.28 -27.41
CA ALA A 299 11.02 7.25 -28.35
C ALA A 299 10.80 7.69 -29.80
N GLU A 300 11.34 6.93 -30.75
CA GLU A 300 11.24 7.22 -32.20
C GLU A 300 9.80 7.36 -32.70
N ASN A 301 8.87 6.60 -32.11
CA ASN A 301 7.44 6.65 -32.45
C ASN A 301 6.68 7.84 -31.80
N GLY A 302 7.38 8.73 -31.10
CA GLY A 302 6.80 9.91 -30.44
C GLY A 302 6.19 9.66 -29.06
N SER A 303 6.09 8.40 -28.62
CA SER A 303 5.67 8.07 -27.25
C SER A 303 6.72 8.47 -26.22
N LEU A 304 6.33 8.68 -24.96
CA LEU A 304 7.28 8.97 -23.88
C LEU A 304 8.16 7.74 -23.63
N SER A 305 9.46 7.94 -23.42
CA SER A 305 10.36 6.82 -23.08
C SER A 305 10.06 6.28 -21.68
N TYR A 306 9.80 7.17 -20.72
CA TYR A 306 9.42 6.84 -19.35
C TYR A 306 7.90 6.88 -19.19
N ARG A 307 7.22 5.88 -19.76
CA ARG A 307 5.76 5.87 -19.94
C ARG A 307 4.97 4.95 -19.03
N TYR A 308 5.61 4.03 -18.30
CA TYR A 308 4.90 3.02 -17.52
C TYR A 308 4.57 3.52 -16.11
N GLY A 309 3.45 4.24 -16.01
CA GLY A 309 2.92 4.72 -14.74
C GLY A 309 2.33 3.59 -13.91
N VAL A 310 2.84 3.38 -12.70
CA VAL A 310 2.40 2.28 -11.83
C VAL A 310 1.07 2.59 -11.15
N ILE A 311 0.22 1.58 -10.99
CA ILE A 311 -1.11 1.72 -10.39
C ILE A 311 -1.29 0.97 -9.07
N LEU A 312 -0.18 0.56 -8.44
CA LEU A 312 -0.14 -0.21 -7.20
C LEU A 312 -0.99 -1.50 -7.27
N ASN A 313 -0.78 -2.26 -8.35
CA ASN A 313 -1.31 -3.61 -8.52
C ASN A 313 -0.18 -4.50 -9.06
N TYR A 314 0.37 -5.32 -8.16
CA TYR A 314 1.59 -6.09 -8.40
C TYR A 314 1.34 -7.56 -8.11
N LEU A 315 2.05 -8.45 -8.81
CA LEU A 315 2.02 -9.89 -8.56
C LEU A 315 3.42 -10.35 -8.19
N PHE A 316 3.62 -10.71 -6.93
CA PHE A 316 4.93 -11.11 -6.42
C PHE A 316 5.03 -12.63 -6.30
N ARG A 317 6.19 -13.18 -6.67
CA ARG A 317 6.53 -14.57 -6.38
C ARG A 317 6.87 -14.72 -4.88
N LEU A 318 6.14 -15.58 -4.17
CA LEU A 318 6.29 -15.77 -2.72
C LEU A 318 7.73 -16.15 -2.35
N SER A 319 8.34 -17.09 -3.07
CA SER A 319 9.71 -17.52 -2.77
C SER A 319 10.73 -16.39 -2.86
N LYS A 320 10.56 -15.45 -3.81
CA LYS A 320 11.45 -14.30 -3.95
C LYS A 320 11.21 -13.27 -2.85
N LEU A 321 9.95 -13.03 -2.48
CA LEU A 321 9.62 -12.18 -1.32
C LEU A 321 10.28 -12.70 -0.04
N GLU A 322 10.24 -14.02 0.20
CA GLU A 322 10.88 -14.64 1.37
C GLU A 322 12.41 -14.52 1.33
N GLU A 323 13.02 -14.75 0.18
CA GLU A 323 14.46 -14.56 -0.03
C GLU A 323 14.90 -13.12 0.28
N THR A 324 14.09 -12.13 -0.10
CA THR A 324 14.43 -10.71 0.07
C THR A 324 13.84 -10.08 1.32
N ALA A 325 13.17 -10.84 2.17
CA ALA A 325 12.35 -10.31 3.26
C ALA A 325 13.15 -9.54 4.33
N ASP A 326 14.43 -9.87 4.46
CA ASP A 326 15.35 -9.26 5.42
C ASP A 326 16.29 -8.24 4.75
N ARG A 327 16.09 -7.94 3.45
CA ARG A 327 16.79 -6.83 2.78
C ARG A 327 16.21 -5.51 3.28
N HIS A 328 17.07 -4.51 3.39
CA HIS A 328 16.68 -3.15 3.76
C HIS A 328 15.69 -2.57 2.74
N ILE A 329 14.58 -2.00 3.22
CA ILE A 329 13.63 -1.24 2.41
C ILE A 329 13.84 0.23 2.75
N PRO A 330 14.05 1.10 1.75
CA PRO A 330 14.19 2.54 1.97
C PRO A 330 13.06 3.14 2.80
N VAL A 331 13.43 3.99 3.76
CA VAL A 331 12.47 4.71 4.61
C VAL A 331 12.31 6.14 4.10
N HIS A 332 11.09 6.46 3.67
CA HIS A 332 10.72 7.80 3.21
C HIS A 332 10.33 8.67 4.42
N ILE A 333 11.12 9.72 4.66
CA ILE A 333 10.85 10.68 5.74
C ILE A 333 10.02 11.84 5.22
N VAL A 334 8.75 11.89 5.61
CA VAL A 334 7.79 12.86 5.09
C VAL A 334 7.39 13.87 6.17
N ARG A 335 7.41 15.16 5.82
CA ARG A 335 6.91 16.23 6.69
C ARG A 335 5.39 16.20 6.73
N LYS A 336 4.79 16.37 7.91
CA LYS A 336 3.33 16.33 8.10
C LYS A 336 2.87 17.31 9.19
N LYS A 337 1.58 17.63 9.12
CA LYS A 337 0.81 18.18 10.24
C LYS A 337 0.40 17.01 11.14
N ILE A 338 0.94 16.97 12.36
CA ILE A 338 0.73 15.90 13.33
C ILE A 338 0.00 16.51 14.53
N GLU A 339 -1.24 16.08 14.76
CA GLU A 339 -1.95 16.40 16.00
C GLU A 339 -1.20 15.78 17.18
N TYR A 340 -1.05 16.53 18.27
CA TYR A 340 -0.24 16.12 19.42
C TYR A 340 -0.75 16.74 20.73
N VAL A 341 -0.28 16.24 21.86
CA VAL A 341 -0.52 16.81 23.19
C VAL A 341 0.64 17.71 23.61
N ASP A 342 0.36 18.97 23.95
CA ASP A 342 1.35 19.94 24.43
C ASP A 342 1.85 19.66 25.86
N GLU A 343 2.72 20.53 26.39
CA GLU A 343 3.28 20.38 27.74
C GLU A 343 2.26 20.54 28.87
N LYS A 344 1.12 21.17 28.58
CA LYS A 344 0.03 21.40 29.53
C LYS A 344 -1.05 20.31 29.45
N GLY A 345 -0.93 19.38 28.49
CA GLY A 345 -1.89 18.31 28.30
C GLY A 345 -3.04 18.66 27.34
N ASN A 346 -2.94 19.73 26.56
CA ASN A 346 -3.95 20.13 25.58
C ASN A 346 -3.68 19.47 24.22
N VAL A 347 -4.75 19.05 23.54
CA VAL A 347 -4.66 18.56 22.15
C VAL A 347 -4.46 19.75 21.20
N CYS A 348 -3.39 19.72 20.42
CA CYS A 348 -3.01 20.73 19.45
C CYS A 348 -3.20 20.23 18.02
N LYS A 349 -3.83 21.06 17.19
CA LYS A 349 -4.00 20.83 15.75
C LYS A 349 -3.18 21.87 14.99
N PRO A 350 -2.02 21.48 14.43
CA PRO A 350 -1.11 22.46 13.83
C PRO A 350 -1.59 22.92 12.44
N GLU A 351 -1.46 24.21 12.17
CA GLU A 351 -1.79 24.82 10.87
C GLU A 351 -0.69 24.60 9.81
N THR A 352 0.55 24.39 10.24
CA THR A 352 1.72 24.12 9.40
C THR A 352 2.35 22.77 9.76
N GLU A 353 3.24 22.26 8.90
CA GLU A 353 3.98 21.04 9.21
C GLU A 353 4.83 21.22 10.48
N ASN A 354 4.67 20.30 11.43
CA ASN A 354 5.31 20.36 12.76
C ASN A 354 6.12 19.11 13.09
N GLY A 355 6.23 18.15 12.16
CA GLY A 355 7.00 16.94 12.41
C GLY A 355 7.18 16.05 11.19
N LYS A 356 7.73 14.86 11.44
CA LYS A 356 8.12 13.85 10.45
C LYS A 356 7.38 12.54 10.71
N LYS A 357 7.08 11.83 9.62
CA LYS A 357 6.63 10.43 9.61
C LYS A 357 7.57 9.60 8.75
N PHE A 358 7.62 8.31 9.05
CA PHE A 358 8.47 7.33 8.39
C PHE A 358 7.58 6.33 7.66
N GLU A 359 7.73 6.24 6.35
CA GLU A 359 6.90 5.39 5.49
C GLU A 359 7.80 4.54 4.59
N THR A 360 7.53 3.24 4.52
CA THR A 360 8.06 2.35 3.49
C THR A 360 7.02 2.22 2.38
N LEU A 361 7.47 2.11 1.13
CA LEU A 361 6.56 2.03 -0.01
C LEU A 361 6.61 0.66 -0.68
N ALA A 362 5.46 0.16 -1.12
CA ALA A 362 5.35 -1.11 -1.84
C ALA A 362 6.10 -1.08 -3.18
N VAL A 363 6.35 0.13 -3.71
CA VAL A 363 7.12 0.34 -4.93
C VAL A 363 8.58 -0.05 -4.75
N ASP A 364 9.13 0.12 -3.55
CA ASP A 364 10.52 -0.20 -3.22
C ASP A 364 10.78 -1.72 -3.15
N LEU A 365 9.72 -2.53 -3.07
CA LEU A 365 9.81 -3.98 -3.13
C LEU A 365 10.03 -4.52 -4.54
N ILE A 366 9.90 -3.70 -5.59
CA ILE A 366 10.11 -4.13 -6.97
C ILE A 366 11.59 -4.41 -7.25
N LYS A 367 12.49 -3.54 -6.78
CA LYS A 367 13.94 -3.69 -7.05
C LYS A 367 14.52 -5.00 -6.53
N PRO A 368 14.21 -5.46 -5.30
CA PRO A 368 14.61 -6.78 -4.82
C PRO A 368 14.11 -7.96 -5.66
N MET A 369 13.06 -7.81 -6.47
CA MET A 369 12.55 -8.90 -7.31
C MET A 369 13.45 -9.21 -8.50
N GLU A 370 14.38 -8.31 -8.86
CA GLU A 370 15.38 -8.42 -9.93
C GLU A 370 14.82 -8.51 -11.36
N SER A 371 13.60 -9.03 -11.54
CA SER A 371 12.88 -9.08 -12.81
C SER A 371 11.42 -8.71 -12.59
N VAL A 372 10.90 -7.89 -13.50
CA VAL A 372 9.51 -7.45 -13.48
C VAL A 372 8.94 -7.48 -14.89
N LEU A 373 7.65 -7.81 -15.00
CA LEU A 373 6.86 -7.61 -16.21
C LEU A 373 6.02 -6.32 -16.06
N PRO A 374 6.36 -5.22 -16.74
CA PRO A 374 5.42 -4.11 -16.92
C PRO A 374 4.28 -4.57 -17.84
N PHE A 375 3.07 -4.71 -17.30
CA PHE A 375 1.89 -5.18 -18.02
C PHE A 375 0.94 -4.01 -18.28
N VAL A 376 0.85 -3.57 -19.53
CA VAL A 376 0.10 -2.35 -19.89
C VAL A 376 -1.40 -2.63 -19.90
N VAL A 377 -2.14 -1.93 -19.04
CA VAL A 377 -3.61 -2.00 -18.98
C VAL A 377 -4.27 -0.77 -19.60
N GLU A 378 -5.54 -0.92 -19.97
CA GLU A 378 -6.36 0.23 -20.39
C GLU A 378 -6.76 1.06 -19.16
N ARG A 379 -6.23 2.28 -19.08
CA ARG A 379 -6.46 3.21 -17.95
C ARG A 379 -7.93 3.35 -17.59
N GLU A 380 -8.78 3.58 -18.58
CA GLU A 380 -10.21 3.81 -18.36
C GLU A 380 -10.96 2.55 -17.90
N LYS A 381 -10.33 1.37 -17.95
CA LYS A 381 -10.90 0.08 -17.51
C LYS A 381 -10.37 -0.37 -16.17
N GLU A 382 -9.16 0.04 -15.79
CA GLU A 382 -8.46 -0.51 -14.63
C GLU A 382 -7.91 0.53 -13.64
N PHE A 383 -8.01 1.82 -13.94
CA PHE A 383 -7.43 2.87 -13.10
C PHE A 383 -8.38 4.04 -12.86
N ALA A 384 -9.03 4.01 -11.69
CA ALA A 384 -9.87 5.07 -11.15
C ALA A 384 -9.57 5.25 -9.64
N PRO A 385 -8.42 5.84 -9.27
CA PRO A 385 -8.08 6.06 -7.87
C PRO A 385 -8.95 7.17 -7.25
N ILE A 386 -9.34 6.98 -5.99
CA ILE A 386 -10.03 7.99 -5.17
C ILE A 386 -9.06 8.47 -4.10
N LYS A 387 -8.34 9.55 -4.37
CA LYS A 387 -7.39 10.18 -3.44
C LYS A 387 -7.92 11.48 -2.85
N ASN A 388 -8.78 12.17 -3.60
CA ASN A 388 -9.32 13.48 -3.28
C ASN A 388 -10.85 13.48 -3.26
N LYS A 389 -11.44 14.48 -2.60
CA LYS A 389 -12.89 14.67 -2.64
C LYS A 389 -13.37 15.18 -4.00
N THR A 390 -12.61 16.09 -4.61
CA THR A 390 -12.93 16.76 -5.88
C THR A 390 -11.68 16.88 -6.76
N GLY A 391 -11.86 17.08 -8.07
CA GLY A 391 -10.75 17.28 -9.02
C GLY A 391 -10.07 15.98 -9.47
N THR A 392 -8.79 16.02 -9.81
CA THR A 392 -8.03 14.84 -10.25
C THR A 392 -8.02 13.74 -9.19
N ASP A 393 -8.15 12.48 -9.61
CA ASP A 393 -8.20 11.30 -8.74
C ASP A 393 -9.23 11.46 -7.60
N SER A 394 -10.44 11.90 -7.95
CA SER A 394 -11.52 12.13 -7.00
C SER A 394 -12.67 11.17 -7.14
N VAL A 395 -13.60 11.24 -6.18
CA VAL A 395 -14.87 10.50 -6.21
C VAL A 395 -15.64 10.82 -7.50
N GLU A 396 -15.61 12.07 -7.97
CA GLU A 396 -16.31 12.51 -9.18
C GLU A 396 -15.73 11.82 -10.42
N THR A 397 -14.41 11.91 -10.61
CA THR A 397 -13.73 11.27 -11.75
C THR A 397 -13.84 9.74 -11.72
N ALA A 398 -13.81 9.14 -10.52
CA ALA A 398 -13.98 7.71 -10.37
C ALA A 398 -15.41 7.25 -10.71
N ARG A 399 -16.43 8.01 -10.31
CA ARG A 399 -17.83 7.74 -10.67
C ARG A 399 -18.06 7.83 -12.17
N GLU A 400 -17.46 8.81 -12.86
CA GLU A 400 -17.56 8.90 -14.32
C GLU A 400 -16.98 7.66 -15.02
N LEU A 401 -15.80 7.22 -14.58
CA LEU A 401 -15.16 6.02 -15.09
C LEU A 401 -15.96 4.74 -14.74
N LEU A 402 -16.52 4.64 -13.54
CA LEU A 402 -17.40 3.54 -13.16
C LEU A 402 -18.66 3.47 -14.04
N LYS A 403 -19.32 4.60 -14.31
CA LYS A 403 -20.47 4.66 -15.24
C LYS A 403 -20.08 4.24 -16.65
N LYS A 404 -18.92 4.69 -17.14
CA LYS A 404 -18.37 4.28 -18.45
C LYS A 404 -18.11 2.76 -18.53
N ASN A 405 -17.91 2.11 -17.38
CA ASN A 405 -17.75 0.67 -17.25
C ASN A 405 -19.03 -0.07 -16.87
N GLY A 406 -20.20 0.58 -16.97
CA GLY A 406 -21.49 -0.04 -16.74
C GLY A 406 -21.82 -0.31 -15.27
N VAL A 407 -21.05 0.25 -14.33
CA VAL A 407 -21.36 0.13 -12.90
C VAL A 407 -22.51 1.07 -12.58
N ASN A 408 -23.58 0.49 -12.02
CA ASN A 408 -24.67 1.26 -11.45
C ASN A 408 -24.25 1.85 -10.10
N LEU A 409 -24.23 3.18 -10.01
CA LEU A 409 -23.83 3.96 -8.84
C LEU A 409 -25.03 4.37 -8.03
#